data_AF-A0A1N7MM61-F1
#
_entry.id   AF-A0A1N7MM61-F1
#
_cell.length_a   1.000
_cell.length_b   1.000
_cell.length_c   1.000
_cell.angle_alpha   90.00
_cell.angle_beta   90.00
_cell.angle_gamma   90.00
#
_symmetry.space_group_name_H-M   'P 1'
#
loop_
_entity.id
_entity.type
_entity.pdbx_description
1 polymer ?
#
loop_
_entity_poly.entity_id
_entity_poly.type
_entity_poly.pdbx_seq_one_letter_code
_entity_poly.pdbx_strand_id
1 'polypeptide(L)'
;MEENHILSVLKRSHEESLMVSVYSDRNEPEGFSAGFIDSLSAEQFVLKHVTPEGIQDGYIIRRTEDVFRVDAGGEYERRLELLYTLQKQRHEDFITGSVEQESSVQGIP
;
A
#
# COMPACT_ATOMS: atom_id res chain seq x y z
N MET A 1 15.31 9.69 15.96
CA MET A 1 15.60 8.75 14.86
C MET A 1 14.61 7.58 14.90
N GLU A 2 13.30 7.84 14.85
CA GLU A 2 12.26 6.78 14.78
C GLU A 2 11.55 6.75 13.40
N GLU A 3 11.90 7.67 12.51
CA GLU A 3 11.15 7.99 11.29
C GLU A 3 11.41 7.05 10.09
N ASN A 4 12.13 5.93 10.25
CA ASN A 4 12.52 5.06 9.13
C ASN A 4 12.01 3.62 9.20
N HIS A 5 11.46 3.17 10.33
CA HIS A 5 11.05 1.76 10.43
C HIS A 5 9.79 1.46 9.62
N ILE A 6 8.74 2.29 9.75
CA ILE A 6 7.48 2.11 9.02
C ILE A 6 7.70 2.13 7.51
N LEU A 7 8.44 3.13 7.03
CA LEU A 7 8.83 3.23 5.61
C LEU A 7 9.59 1.99 5.14
N SER A 8 10.51 1.46 5.95
CA SER A 8 11.24 0.23 5.59
C SER A 8 10.33 -0.99 5.48
N VAL A 9 9.31 -1.10 6.36
CA VAL A 9 8.32 -2.17 6.32
C VAL A 9 7.42 -2.01 5.10
N LEU A 10 6.89 -0.81 4.83
CA LEU A 10 6.09 -0.54 3.62
C LEU A 10 6.86 -0.86 2.34
N LYS A 11 8.13 -0.47 2.29
CA LYS A 11 9.01 -0.74 1.14
C LYS A 11 9.24 -2.24 0.94
N ARG A 12 9.55 -2.96 2.02
CA ARG A 12 9.70 -4.42 1.96
C ARG A 12 8.40 -5.09 1.52
N SER A 13 7.27 -4.68 2.08
CA SER A 13 5.96 -5.23 1.74
C SER A 13 5.56 -4.95 0.29
N HIS A 14 5.97 -3.81 -0.27
CA HIS A 14 5.84 -3.52 -1.70
C HIS A 14 6.72 -4.45 -2.56
N GLU A 15 8.00 -4.58 -2.23
CA GLU A 15 8.95 -5.43 -2.98
C GLU A 15 8.57 -6.92 -2.94
N GLU A 16 8.11 -7.40 -1.79
CA GLU A 16 7.71 -8.80 -1.59
C GLU A 16 6.22 -9.04 -1.89
N SER A 17 5.45 -8.01 -2.26
CA SER A 17 3.99 -8.07 -2.49
C SER A 17 3.24 -8.73 -1.32
N LEU A 18 3.55 -8.33 -0.09
CA LEU A 18 2.95 -8.88 1.13
C LEU A 18 1.60 -8.23 1.45
N MET A 19 0.68 -9.03 1.96
CA MET A 19 -0.52 -8.53 2.63
C MET A 19 -0.14 -7.77 3.90
N VAL A 20 -0.60 -6.53 4.03
CA VAL A 20 -0.35 -5.67 5.18
C VAL A 20 -1.62 -5.08 5.74
N SER A 21 -1.61 -4.81 7.04
CA SER A 21 -2.62 -4.02 7.74
C SER A 21 -2.04 -2.67 8.13
N VAL A 22 -2.61 -1.60 7.59
CA VAL A 22 -2.10 -0.23 7.76
C VAL A 22 -3.03 0.59 8.65
N TYR A 23 -2.47 1.13 9.72
CA TYR A 23 -3.17 1.97 10.69
C TYR A 23 -2.71 3.43 10.51
N SER A 24 -3.64 4.29 10.11
CA SER A 24 -3.37 5.69 9.75
C SER A 24 -4.25 6.72 10.46
N ASP A 25 -5.32 6.30 11.15
CA ASP A 25 -6.15 7.21 11.94
C ASP A 25 -5.84 7.05 13.43
N ARG A 26 -5.28 8.11 14.04
CA ARG A 26 -4.98 8.12 15.47
C ARG A 26 -6.24 8.30 16.34
N ASN A 27 -7.33 8.82 15.77
CA ASN A 27 -8.61 8.96 16.46
C ASN A 27 -9.40 7.66 16.44
N GLU A 28 -9.13 6.77 15.49
CA GLU A 28 -9.72 5.43 15.38
C GLU A 28 -8.60 4.37 15.33
N PRO A 29 -7.91 4.13 16.45
CA PRO A 29 -6.72 3.27 16.49
C PRO A 29 -6.99 1.79 16.19
N GLU A 30 -8.25 1.37 16.26
CA GLU A 30 -8.69 0.02 15.85
C GLU A 30 -9.01 -0.06 14.35
N GLY A 31 -9.20 1.09 13.69
CA GLY A 31 -9.46 1.18 12.25
C GLY A 31 -8.19 1.00 11.45
N PHE A 32 -8.15 -0.03 10.61
CA PHE A 32 -7.06 -0.28 9.68
C PHE A 32 -7.58 -0.61 8.28
N SER A 33 -6.72 -0.39 7.29
CA SER A 33 -6.96 -0.84 5.92
C SER A 33 -6.00 -1.98 5.62
N ALA A 34 -6.54 -3.13 5.22
CA ALA A 34 -5.75 -4.27 4.78
C ALA A 34 -5.58 -4.27 3.26
N GLY A 35 -4.45 -4.74 2.77
CA GLY A 35 -4.20 -4.82 1.33
C GLY A 35 -2.74 -5.02 0.96
N PHE A 36 -2.46 -4.88 -0.33
CA PHE A 36 -1.11 -4.94 -0.89
C PHE A 36 -0.62 -3.54 -1.24
N ILE A 37 0.64 -3.23 -0.98
CA ILE A 37 1.22 -1.94 -1.41
C ILE A 37 1.50 -2.01 -2.91
N ASP A 38 0.81 -1.18 -3.68
CA ASP A 38 0.93 -1.13 -5.14
C ASP A 38 1.99 -0.14 -5.62
N SER A 39 2.12 0.99 -4.91
CA SER A 39 3.11 2.02 -5.21
C SER A 39 3.47 2.77 -3.93
N LEU A 40 4.74 3.15 -3.81
CA LEU A 40 5.27 3.86 -2.65
C LEU A 40 6.14 5.04 -3.11
N SER A 41 5.88 6.22 -2.55
CA SER A 41 6.69 7.43 -2.70
C SER A 41 7.20 7.92 -1.34
N ALA A 42 7.94 9.02 -1.32
CA ALA A 42 8.42 9.61 -0.07
C ALA A 42 7.28 10.10 0.85
N GLU A 43 6.20 10.61 0.26
CA GLU A 43 5.11 11.25 1.02
C GLU A 43 3.84 10.39 1.10
N GLN A 44 3.61 9.55 0.09
CA GLN A 44 2.34 8.83 -0.09
C GLN A 44 2.56 7.41 -0.58
N PHE A 45 1.59 6.54 -0.31
CA PHE A 45 1.53 5.20 -0.87
C PHE A 45 0.12 4.87 -1.34
N VAL A 46 0.07 3.88 -2.22
CA VAL A 46 -1.16 3.32 -2.78
C VAL A 46 -1.31 1.89 -2.25
N LEU A 47 -2.46 1.62 -1.63
CA LEU A 47 -2.85 0.32 -1.12
C LEU A 47 -3.95 -0.26 -2.02
N LYS A 48 -3.71 -1.43 -2.61
CA LYS A 48 -4.72 -2.31 -3.22
C LYS A 48 -5.55 -2.90 -2.08
N HIS A 49 -6.70 -2.29 -1.79
CA HIS A 49 -7.48 -2.59 -0.60
C HIS A 49 -8.20 -3.93 -0.74
N VAL A 50 -8.18 -4.70 0.35
CA VAL A 50 -8.86 -5.99 0.45
C VAL A 50 -9.81 -5.94 1.64
N THR A 51 -11.09 -6.22 1.40
CA THR A 51 -12.10 -6.32 2.47
C THR A 51 -11.76 -7.47 3.41
N PRO A 52 -12.26 -7.50 4.66
CA PRO A 52 -12.05 -8.61 5.59
C PRO A 52 -12.46 -10.00 5.05
N GLU A 53 -13.36 -10.04 4.06
CA GLU A 53 -13.80 -11.25 3.36
C GLU A 53 -12.81 -11.72 2.28
N GLY A 54 -11.71 -11.00 2.05
CA GLY A 54 -10.69 -11.30 1.06
C GLY A 54 -11.08 -10.86 -0.35
N ILE A 55 -11.97 -9.88 -0.50
CA ILE A 55 -12.44 -9.37 -1.80
C ILE A 55 -11.67 -8.08 -2.11
N GLN A 56 -11.31 -7.84 -3.37
CA GLN A 56 -10.74 -6.55 -3.76
C GLN A 56 -11.76 -5.42 -3.55
N ASP A 57 -11.29 -4.29 -3.03
CA ASP A 57 -12.12 -3.10 -2.80
C ASP A 57 -11.39 -1.82 -3.25
N GLY A 58 -10.87 -1.88 -4.48
CA GLY A 58 -10.24 -0.75 -5.12
C GLY A 58 -8.92 -0.32 -4.49
N TYR A 59 -8.69 1.00 -4.48
CA TYR A 59 -7.40 1.60 -4.15
C TYR A 59 -7.57 2.69 -3.09
N ILE A 60 -6.70 2.68 -2.09
CA ILE A 60 -6.63 3.72 -1.07
C ILE A 60 -5.28 4.42 -1.19
N ILE A 61 -5.32 5.75 -1.33
CA ILE A 61 -4.14 6.61 -1.28
C ILE A 61 -4.05 7.17 0.14
N ARG A 62 -2.89 7.02 0.77
CA ARG A 62 -2.62 7.55 2.11
C ARG A 62 -1.27 8.23 2.15
N ARG A 63 -1.13 9.19 3.07
CA ARG A 63 0.15 9.78 3.38
C ARG A 63 0.92 8.86 4.31
N THR A 64 2.21 8.70 4.06
CA THR A 64 3.09 7.90 4.90
C THR A 64 3.20 8.50 6.31
N GLU A 65 3.15 9.83 6.44
CA GLU A 65 3.22 10.54 7.73
C GLU A 65 2.05 10.23 8.68
N ASP A 66 0.88 9.89 8.14
CA ASP A 66 -0.31 9.55 8.92
C ASP A 66 -0.22 8.13 9.50
N VAL A 67 0.60 7.26 8.89
CA VAL A 67 0.75 5.87 9.31
C VAL A 67 1.55 5.80 10.60
N PHE A 68 0.91 5.27 11.65
CA PHE A 68 1.57 5.07 12.94
C PHE A 68 1.87 3.60 13.23
N ARG A 69 1.27 2.66 12.49
CA ARG A 69 1.53 1.22 12.62
C ARG A 69 1.27 0.48 11.31
N VAL A 70 2.13 -0.49 11.01
CA VAL A 70 1.98 -1.42 9.90
C VAL A 70 2.28 -2.82 10.41
N ASP A 71 1.31 -3.71 10.27
CA ASP A 71 1.48 -5.12 10.57
C ASP A 71 1.59 -5.92 9.26
N ALA A 72 2.54 -6.84 9.20
CA ALA A 72 2.81 -7.66 8.02
C ALA A 72 3.15 -9.09 8.45
N GLY A 73 2.56 -10.08 7.78
CA GLY A 73 2.89 -11.49 7.99
C GLY A 73 2.39 -12.08 9.33
N GLY A 74 1.43 -11.42 10.00
CA GLY A 74 0.70 -11.99 11.12
C GLY A 74 -0.33 -13.04 10.69
N GLU A 75 -1.06 -13.61 11.66
CA GLU A 75 -2.09 -14.61 11.37
C GLU A 75 -3.23 -14.03 10.53
N TYR A 76 -3.61 -12.78 10.81
CA TYR A 76 -4.66 -12.08 10.06
C TYR A 76 -4.26 -11.85 8.60
N GLU A 77 -3.08 -11.28 8.35
CA GLU A 77 -2.61 -10.98 6.99
C GLU A 77 -2.46 -12.26 6.16
N ARG A 78 -1.90 -13.32 6.76
CA ARG A 78 -1.75 -14.62 6.08
C ARG A 78 -3.10 -15.25 5.74
N ARG A 79 -4.07 -15.16 6.66
CA ARG A 79 -5.42 -15.65 6.41
C ARG A 79 -6.09 -14.87 5.29
N LEU A 80 -5.93 -13.55 5.28
CA LEU A 80 -6.53 -12.69 4.27
C LEU A 80 -5.91 -12.91 2.89
N GLU A 81 -4.59 -13.05 2.82
CA GLU A 81 -3.85 -13.41 1.62
C GLU A 81 -4.30 -14.77 1.07
N LEU A 82 -4.51 -15.76 1.94
CA LEU A 82 -5.05 -17.06 1.56
C LEU A 82 -6.47 -16.93 0.98
N LEU A 83 -7.35 -16.16 1.64
CA LEU A 83 -8.72 -15.93 1.13
C LEU A 83 -8.72 -15.24 -0.23
N TYR A 84 -7.91 -14.19 -0.39
CA TYR A 84 -7.76 -13.45 -1.64
C TYR A 84 -7.29 -14.37 -2.78
N THR A 85 -6.31 -15.23 -2.50
CA THR A 85 -5.76 -16.20 -3.45
C THR A 85 -6.77 -17.28 -3.82
N LEU A 86 -7.46 -17.88 -2.83
CA LEU A 86 -8.45 -18.93 -3.06
C LEU A 86 -9.64 -18.44 -3.89
N GLN A 87 -10.03 -17.18 -3.70
CA GLN A 87 -11.09 -16.53 -4.48
C GLN A 87 -10.64 -16.04 -5.85
N LYS A 88 -9.35 -16.20 -6.20
CA LYS A 88 -8.75 -15.73 -7.46
C LYS A 88 -8.99 -14.24 -7.73
N GLN A 89 -9.00 -13.46 -6.66
CA GLN A 89 -9.17 -12.02 -6.76
C GLN A 89 -7.98 -11.39 -7.47
N ARG A 90 -8.24 -10.34 -8.24
CA ARG A 90 -7.23 -9.59 -8.98
C ARG A 90 -7.62 -8.13 -9.01
N HIS A 91 -6.72 -7.28 -8.53
CA HIS A 91 -6.81 -5.84 -8.80
C HIS A 91 -6.41 -5.58 -10.25
N GLU A 92 -7.16 -4.70 -10.94
CA GLU A 92 -6.79 -4.24 -12.28
C GLU A 92 -5.59 -3.31 -12.19
N ASP A 93 -4.51 -3.58 -12.92
CA ASP A 93 -3.34 -2.71 -12.89
C ASP A 93 -3.66 -1.38 -13.60
N PHE A 94 -3.98 -0.34 -12.83
CA PHE A 94 -4.27 1.00 -13.38
C PHE A 94 -3.02 1.78 -13.78
N ILE A 95 -1.87 1.49 -13.16
CA ILE A 95 -0.61 2.17 -13.45
C ILE A 95 0.24 1.31 -14.39
N THR A 96 -0.14 1.29 -15.67
CA THR A 96 0.73 0.80 -16.77
C THR A 96 1.15 1.95 -17.70
N GLY A 97 1.16 3.17 -17.19
CA GLY A 97 1.68 4.34 -17.88
C GLY A 97 3.06 4.68 -17.35
N SER A 98 4.09 4.52 -18.18
CA SER A 98 5.36 5.22 -18.00
C SER A 98 5.04 6.68 -17.67
N VAL A 99 5.44 7.16 -16.49
CA VAL A 99 5.59 8.61 -16.33
C VAL A 99 6.75 8.95 -17.26
N GLU A 100 6.43 9.38 -18.49
CA GLU A 100 7.39 10.08 -19.32
C GLU A 100 7.86 11.25 -18.47
N GLN A 101 9.08 11.15 -17.96
CA GLN A 101 9.73 12.28 -17.35
C GLN A 101 9.79 13.34 -18.45
N GLU A 102 9.00 14.39 -18.33
CA GLU A 102 9.26 15.65 -19.03
C GLU A 102 10.54 16.24 -18.42
N SER A 103 11.67 15.61 -18.73
CA SER A 103 12.98 16.25 -18.69
C SER A 103 13.19 16.89 -20.05
N SER A 104 12.97 18.22 -20.13
CA SER A 104 13.94 19.16 -20.70
C SER A 104 13.37 20.57 -20.68
N VAL A 105 13.89 21.37 -19.75
CA VAL A 105 14.02 22.81 -19.96
C VAL A 105 14.94 23.02 -21.16
N GLN A 106 14.47 23.62 -22.25
CA GLN A 106 15.37 24.25 -23.23
C GLN A 106 14.71 25.42 -23.96
N GLY A 107 15.09 26.63 -23.51
CA GLY A 107 15.48 27.78 -24.33
C GLY A 107 14.63 28.24 -25.52
N ILE A 108 14.03 29.42 -25.35
CA ILE A 108 13.89 30.62 -26.23
C ILE A 108 14.08 30.46 -27.77
N PRO A 109 13.31 31.22 -28.56
CA PRO A 109 13.76 32.57 -28.96
C PRO A 109 12.78 33.70 -28.65
#